data_AF-A0A1B6F8P9-F1
#
_entry.id   AF-A0A1B6F8P9-F1
#
_cell.length_a   1.000
_cell.length_b   1.000
_cell.length_c   1.000
_cell.angle_alpha   90.00
_cell.angle_beta   90.00
_cell.angle_gamma   90.00
#
_symmetry.space_group_name_H-M   'P 1'
#
loop_
_entity.id
_entity.type
_entity.pdbx_description
1 polymer ?
#
loop_
_entity_poly.entity_id
_entity_poly.type
_entity_poly.pdbx_seq_one_letter_code
_entity_poly.pdbx_strand_id
1 'polypeptide(L)'
;MESLAEFISRLKNLAQDCEFGSLRDDLIRDKLVVGLKDESLRENLLLESQLTLSKAIEMARLTEQTKKQLELLHSKKQSIQQVTKSKSYSYNNEKNSKNTSFKCRNWGNQHGPRQCP
;
A
#
# COMPACT_ATOMS: atom_id res chain seq x y z
N MET A 1 8.91 -23.02 0.93
CA MET A 1 7.77 -22.67 1.81
C MET A 1 6.53 -23.36 1.24
N GLU A 2 5.68 -23.96 2.06
CA GLU A 2 4.35 -24.41 1.61
C GLU A 2 3.38 -23.21 1.51
N SER A 3 2.49 -23.25 0.52
CA SER A 3 1.36 -22.32 0.38
C SER A 3 0.27 -22.63 1.41
N LEU A 4 -0.64 -21.67 1.65
CA LEU A 4 -1.78 -21.87 2.55
C LEU A 4 -2.65 -23.06 2.11
N ALA A 5 -2.87 -23.22 0.80
CA ALA A 5 -3.67 -24.31 0.25
C ALA A 5 -3.01 -25.68 0.47
N GLU A 6 -1.69 -25.78 0.25
CA GLU A 6 -0.92 -26.99 0.53
C GLU A 6 -0.94 -27.33 2.02
N PHE A 7 -0.78 -26.32 2.89
CA PHE A 7 -0.83 -26.49 4.34
C PHE A 7 -2.18 -27.05 4.80
N ILE A 8 -3.29 -26.46 4.35
CA ILE A 8 -4.64 -26.93 4.69
C ILE A 8 -4.86 -28.36 4.17
N SER A 9 -4.41 -28.65 2.94
CA SER A 9 -4.56 -29.98 2.33
C SER A 9 -3.79 -31.03 3.11
N ARG A 10 -2.56 -30.70 3.54
CA ARG A 10 -1.73 -31.55 4.40
C ARG A 10 -2.40 -31.84 5.74
N LEU A 11 -2.98 -30.83 6.40
CA LEU A 11 -3.72 -31.04 7.65
C LEU A 11 -4.94 -31.94 7.46
N LYS A 12 -5.70 -31.74 6.38
CA LYS A 12 -6.86 -32.57 6.05
C LYS A 12 -6.48 -34.03 5.75
N ASN A 13 -5.40 -34.24 5.00
CA ASN A 13 -4.88 -35.58 4.71
C ASN A 13 -4.39 -36.28 5.99
N LEU A 14 -3.64 -35.58 6.85
CA LEU A 14 -3.19 -36.15 8.13
C LEU A 14 -4.36 -36.55 9.04
N ALA A 15 -5.45 -35.79 9.03
CA ALA A 15 -6.63 -36.12 9.80
C ALA A 15 -7.48 -37.22 9.14
N GLN A 16 -7.31 -37.53 7.85
CA GLN A 16 -8.20 -38.40 7.05
C GLN A 16 -8.44 -39.75 7.71
N ASP A 17 -7.38 -40.41 8.15
CA ASP A 17 -7.44 -41.76 8.72
C ASP A 17 -7.56 -41.75 10.26
N CYS A 18 -7.80 -40.58 10.86
CA CYS A 18 -7.97 -40.43 12.30
C CYS A 18 -9.44 -40.53 12.71
N GLU A 19 -9.72 -41.25 13.80
CA GLU A 19 -11.06 -41.43 14.37
C GLU A 19 -11.53 -40.21 15.20
N PHE A 20 -11.39 -39.00 14.67
CA PHE A 20 -11.74 -37.76 15.40
C PHE A 20 -13.25 -37.46 15.45
N GLY A 21 -14.06 -38.13 14.62
CA GLY A 21 -15.51 -37.91 14.58
C GLY A 21 -15.88 -36.44 14.37
N SER A 22 -16.76 -35.91 15.21
CA SER A 22 -17.20 -34.51 15.17
C SER A 22 -16.11 -33.48 15.50
N LEU A 23 -15.02 -33.89 16.17
CA LEU A 23 -13.91 -33.00 16.55
C LEU A 23 -12.90 -32.77 15.43
N ARG A 24 -13.04 -33.49 14.30
CA ARG A 24 -12.10 -33.41 13.18
C ARG A 24 -11.84 -31.96 12.75
N ASP A 25 -12.90 -31.19 12.53
CA ASP A 25 -12.79 -29.84 12.01
C ASP A 25 -12.24 -28.85 13.06
N ASP A 26 -12.59 -29.05 14.34
CA ASP A 26 -12.06 -28.26 15.45
C ASP A 26 -10.56 -28.46 15.61
N LEU A 27 -10.09 -29.71 15.57
CA LEU A 27 -8.66 -30.02 15.67
C LEU A 27 -7.85 -29.49 14.48
N ILE A 28 -8.41 -29.60 13.27
CA ILE A 28 -7.77 -29.01 12.08
C ILE A 28 -7.73 -27.48 12.19
N ARG A 29 -8.80 -26.84 12.67
CA ARG A 29 -8.86 -25.39 12.90
C ARG A 29 -7.78 -24.98 13.90
N ASP A 30 -7.69 -25.65 15.03
CA ASP A 30 -6.73 -25.28 16.08
C ASP A 30 -5.30 -25.46 15.58
N LYS A 31 -5.03 -26.54 14.84
CA LYS A 31 -3.73 -26.77 14.21
C LYS A 31 -3.41 -25.75 13.11
N LEU A 32 -4.42 -25.32 12.34
CA LEU A 32 -4.30 -24.26 11.35
C LEU A 32 -3.89 -22.96 12.05
N VAL A 33 -4.63 -22.50 13.07
CA VAL A 33 -4.39 -21.24 13.79
C VAL A 33 -2.99 -21.19 14.38
N VAL A 34 -2.55 -22.25 15.08
CA VAL A 34 -1.20 -22.31 15.67
C VAL A 34 -0.11 -22.40 14.59
N GLY A 35 -0.39 -23.05 13.46
CA GLY A 35 0.56 -23.22 12.37
C GLY A 35 0.71 -22.02 11.42
N LEU A 36 -0.11 -20.98 11.56
CA LEU A 36 0.01 -19.76 10.76
C LEU A 36 1.28 -18.98 11.13
N LYS A 37 2.01 -18.55 10.10
CA LYS A 37 3.20 -17.70 10.24
C LYS A 37 2.88 -16.23 10.47
N ASP A 38 1.68 -15.82 10.06
CA ASP A 38 1.22 -14.44 10.15
C ASP A 38 0.60 -14.20 11.52
N GLU A 39 1.33 -13.49 12.39
CA GLU A 39 0.91 -13.25 13.77
C GLU A 39 -0.37 -12.41 13.84
N SER A 40 -0.49 -11.39 12.99
CA SER A 40 -1.69 -10.53 12.95
C SER A 40 -2.93 -11.31 12.50
N LEU A 41 -2.78 -12.20 11.52
CA LEU A 41 -3.89 -13.09 11.13
C LEU A 41 -4.27 -14.04 12.27
N ARG A 42 -3.28 -14.62 12.95
CA ARG A 42 -3.50 -15.51 14.08
C ARG A 42 -4.22 -14.79 15.23
N GLU A 43 -3.82 -13.58 15.57
CA GLU A 43 -4.51 -12.74 16.56
C GLU A 43 -5.97 -12.47 16.16
N ASN A 44 -6.20 -12.04 14.91
CA ASN A 44 -7.56 -11.78 14.41
C ASN A 44 -8.45 -13.04 14.45
N LEU A 45 -7.89 -14.21 14.15
CA LEU A 45 -8.62 -15.48 14.25
C LEU A 45 -8.96 -15.83 15.70
N LEU A 46 -8.04 -15.59 16.64
CA LEU A 46 -8.26 -15.87 18.07
C LEU A 46 -9.27 -14.92 18.74
N LEU A 47 -9.46 -13.72 18.18
CA LEU A 47 -10.48 -12.77 18.65
C LEU A 47 -11.91 -13.15 18.20
N GLU A 48 -12.05 -14.05 17.23
CA GLU A 48 -13.34 -14.47 16.71
C GLU A 48 -14.07 -15.41 17.66
N SER A 49 -15.22 -14.97 18.19
CA SER A 49 -15.98 -15.72 19.21
C SER A 49 -16.50 -17.10 18.78
N GLN A 50 -16.77 -17.28 17.48
CA GLN A 50 -17.33 -18.51 16.92
C GLN A 50 -16.54 -18.88 15.66
N LEU A 51 -15.27 -19.25 15.86
CA LEU A 51 -14.38 -19.60 14.77
C LEU A 51 -14.63 -21.04 14.30
N THR A 52 -15.07 -21.19 13.06
CA THR A 52 -15.18 -22.51 12.39
C THR A 52 -13.98 -22.73 11.46
N LEU A 53 -13.69 -23.99 11.13
CA LEU A 53 -12.64 -24.31 10.16
C LEU A 53 -12.83 -23.60 8.82
N SER A 54 -14.07 -23.55 8.31
CA SER A 54 -14.40 -22.86 7.06
C SER A 54 -14.08 -21.37 7.14
N LYS A 55 -14.51 -20.70 8.22
CA LYS A 55 -14.26 -19.27 8.43
C LYS A 55 -12.77 -18.98 8.56
N ALA A 56 -12.03 -19.82 9.28
CA ALA A 56 -10.58 -19.68 9.42
C ALA A 56 -9.86 -19.79 8.06
N ILE A 57 -10.25 -20.74 7.22
CA ILE A 57 -9.71 -20.91 5.86
C ILE A 57 -10.02 -19.70 4.98
N GLU A 58 -11.25 -19.19 5.04
CA GLU A 58 -11.67 -18.02 4.27
C GLU A 58 -10.87 -16.77 4.67
N MET A 59 -10.79 -16.47 5.96
CA MET A 59 -10.02 -15.33 6.48
C MET A 59 -8.54 -15.41 6.09
N ALA A 60 -7.94 -16.61 6.16
CA ALA A 60 -6.56 -16.81 5.77
C ALA A 60 -6.34 -16.59 4.25
N ARG A 61 -7.26 -17.07 3.41
CA ARG A 61 -7.21 -16.85 1.95
C ARG A 61 -7.38 -15.37 1.59
N LEU A 62 -8.34 -14.70 2.21
CA LEU A 62 -8.57 -13.27 2.00
C LEU A 62 -7.33 -12.47 2.40
N THR A 63 -6.72 -12.79 3.53
CA THR A 63 -5.50 -12.13 3.98
C THR A 63 -4.35 -12.33 3.00
N GLU A 64 -4.16 -13.54 2.48
CA GLU A 64 -3.13 -13.81 1.46
C GLU A 64 -3.38 -13.02 0.18
N GLN A 65 -4.63 -12.96 -0.29
CA GLN A 65 -5.02 -12.19 -1.48
C GLN A 65 -4.83 -10.68 -1.27
N THR A 66 -5.26 -10.14 -0.13
CA THR A 66 -5.10 -8.74 0.22
C THR A 66 -3.63 -8.36 0.29
N LYS A 67 -2.76 -9.19 0.88
CA LYS A 67 -1.31 -8.95 0.90
C LYS A 67 -0.73 -8.89 -0.50
N LYS A 68 -1.06 -9.85 -1.37
CA LYS A 68 -0.63 -9.83 -2.79
C LYS A 68 -1.11 -8.57 -3.51
N GLN A 69 -2.36 -8.16 -3.30
CA GLN A 69 -2.89 -6.93 -3.88
C GLN A 69 -2.19 -5.67 -3.36
N LEU A 70 -1.92 -5.59 -2.05
CA LEU A 70 -1.18 -4.47 -1.45
C LEU A 70 0.25 -4.38 -1.97
N GLU A 71 0.94 -5.52 -2.14
CA GLU A 71 2.28 -5.57 -2.74
C GLU A 71 2.29 -5.03 -4.17
N LEU A 72 1.29 -5.39 -4.99
CA LEU A 72 1.13 -4.86 -6.34
C LEU A 72 0.87 -3.35 -6.33
N LEU A 73 0.03 -2.86 -5.41
CA LEU A 73 -0.24 -1.43 -5.26
C LEU A 73 1.01 -0.65 -4.81
N HIS A 74 1.80 -1.19 -3.88
CA HIS A 74 3.05 -0.58 -3.44
C HIS A 74 4.10 -0.56 -4.54
N SER A 75 4.22 -1.65 -5.30
CA SER A 75 5.14 -1.73 -6.45
C SER A 75 4.74 -0.75 -7.56
N LYS A 76 3.44 -0.55 -7.78
CA LYS A 76 2.92 0.41 -8.77
C LYS A 76 3.08 1.87 -8.33
N LYS A 77 3.09 2.18 -7.03
CA LYS A 77 3.42 3.54 -6.55
C LYS A 77 4.82 3.97 -6.97
N GLN A 78 5.79 3.05 -7.02
CA GLN A 78 7.15 3.36 -7.51
C GLN A 78 7.20 3.71 -9.00
N SER A 79 6.30 3.16 -9.85
CA SER A 79 6.27 3.49 -11.28
C SER A 79 5.55 4.82 -11.57
N ILE A 80 4.57 5.20 -10.76
CA ILE A 80 3.85 6.49 -10.91
C ILE A 80 4.72 7.67 -10.44
N GLN A 81 5.72 7.45 -9.58
CA GLN A 81 6.63 8.49 -9.11
C GLN A 81 7.59 9.03 -10.21
N GLN A 82 7.62 8.42 -11.41
CA GLN A 82 8.39 8.94 -12.55
C GLN A 82 7.65 10.00 -13.37
N VAL A 83 6.33 10.19 -13.18
CA VAL A 83 5.55 11.17 -13.96
C VAL A 83 5.64 12.59 -13.39
N THR A 84 6.24 12.79 -12.21
CA THR A 84 6.47 14.14 -11.65
C THR A 84 7.90 14.66 -11.89
N LYS A 85 8.72 13.95 -12.66
CA LYS A 85 10.07 14.42 -13.08
C LYS A 85 10.22 14.59 -14.59
N SER A 86 9.14 14.55 -15.36
CA SER A 86 9.17 14.84 -16.79
C SER A 86 8.51 16.19 -17.07
N LYS A 87 9.39 17.20 -17.18
CA LYS A 87 9.18 18.50 -17.82
C LYS A 87 8.18 19.41 -17.12
N SER A 88 8.70 20.22 -16.21
CA SER A 88 8.25 21.62 -16.13
C SER A 88 8.31 22.20 -17.55
N TYR A 89 7.20 22.20 -18.27
CA TYR A 89 7.01 23.14 -19.35
C TYR A 89 7.06 24.51 -18.68
N SER A 90 8.25 25.11 -18.71
CA SER A 90 8.43 26.52 -18.45
C SER A 90 7.58 27.23 -19.50
N TYR A 91 6.34 27.59 -19.13
CA TYR A 91 5.64 28.64 -19.83
C TYR A 91 6.49 29.88 -19.60
N ASN A 92 7.42 30.13 -20.52
CA ASN A 92 8.17 31.37 -20.59
C ASN A 92 7.16 32.46 -20.91
N ASN A 93 6.47 32.93 -19.86
CA ASN A 93 5.90 34.25 -19.86
C ASN A 93 7.10 35.19 -19.78
N GLU A 94 7.65 35.51 -20.95
CA GLU A 94 8.67 36.51 -21.13
C GLU A 94 8.03 37.89 -20.89
N LYS A 95 7.58 38.14 -19.65
CA LYS A 95 7.42 39.49 -19.15
C LYS A 95 8.81 39.98 -18.85
N ASN A 96 9.47 40.41 -19.92
CA ASN A 96 10.66 41.24 -19.87
C ASN A 96 10.24 42.60 -19.29
N SER A 97 10.01 42.64 -17.98
CA SER A 97 9.98 43.88 -17.21
C SER A 97 11.42 44.34 -17.12
N LYS A 98 11.92 44.91 -18.22
CA LYS A 98 13.15 45.69 -18.20
C LYS A 98 12.92 46.76 -17.16
N ASN A 99 13.60 46.63 -16.02
CA ASN A 99 13.70 47.68 -15.04
C ASN A 99 14.47 48.83 -15.70
N THR A 100 13.76 49.65 -16.48
CA THR A 100 14.29 50.83 -17.17
C THR A 100 14.34 52.00 -16.18
N SER A 101 14.88 51.71 -15.00
CA SER A 101 15.27 52.73 -14.04
C SER A 101 16.50 53.42 -14.61
N PHE A 102 16.34 54.65 -15.09
CA PHE A 102 17.44 55.47 -15.59
C PHE A 102 17.69 56.64 -14.66
N LYS A 103 18.94 57.13 -14.62
CA LYS A 103 19.31 58.27 -13.81
C LYS A 103 18.76 59.55 -14.45
N CYS A 104 17.83 60.22 -13.77
CA CYS A 104 17.21 61.45 -14.26
C CYS A 104 18.23 62.59 -14.26
N ARG A 105 18.41 63.25 -15.41
CA ARG A 105 19.38 64.34 -15.57
C ARG A 105 18.97 65.62 -14.84
N ASN A 106 17.68 65.81 -14.59
CA ASN A 106 17.14 67.00 -13.94
C ASN A 106 17.15 66.88 -12.41
N TRP A 107 16.90 65.68 -11.86
CA TRP A 107 16.69 65.46 -10.42
C TRP A 107 17.72 64.52 -9.78
N GLY A 108 18.61 63.90 -10.55
CA GLY A 108 19.72 63.07 -10.07
C GLY A 108 19.36 61.67 -9.58
N ASN A 109 18.08 61.42 -9.27
CA ASN A 109 17.57 60.13 -8.79
C ASN A 109 17.24 59.16 -9.94
N GLN A 110 17.20 57.84 -9.64
CA GLN A 110 16.84 56.81 -10.59
C GLN A 110 15.35 56.47 -10.50
N HIS A 111 14.62 56.54 -11.62
CA HIS A 111 13.19 56.19 -11.68
C HIS A 111 12.81 55.63 -13.06
N GLY A 112 11.60 55.06 -13.16
CA GLY A 112 11.07 54.54 -14.42
C GLY A 112 10.66 55.62 -15.41
N PRO A 113 10.51 55.30 -16.71
CA PRO A 113 10.05 56.24 -17.71
C PRO A 113 8.67 56.84 -17.35
N ARG A 114 8.52 58.15 -17.55
CA ARG A 114 7.32 58.96 -17.25
C ARG A 114 6.96 59.08 -15.77
N GLN A 115 7.92 58.85 -14.87
CA GLN A 115 7.77 59.02 -13.42
C GLN A 115 8.59 60.20 -12.87
N CYS A 116 8.85 61.22 -13.69
CA CYS A 116 9.38 62.50 -13.18
C CYS A 116 8.27 63.23 -12.41
N PRO A 117 8.55 63.75 -11.20
CA PRO A 117 7.63 64.66 -10.53
C PRO A 117 7.50 66.00 -11.25
#